data_AF-A0A2I0JHN1-F1
#
_entry.id   AF-A0A2I0JHN1-F1
#
_cell.length_a   1.000
_cell.length_b   1.000
_cell.length_c   1.000
_cell.angle_alpha   90.00
_cell.angle_beta   90.00
_cell.angle_gamma   90.00
#
_symmetry.space_group_name_H-M   'P 1'
#
loop_
_entity.id
_entity.type
_entity.pdbx_description
1 polymer ?
#
loop_
_entity_poly.entity_id
_entity_poly.type
_entity_poly.pdbx_seq_one_letter_code
_entity_poly.pdbx_strand_id
1 'polypeptide(L)'
;MVKFTLHQVVVASVSQVMMKSSAKGVRIVHDAAEDVMKETLYGDSLRLQQVLADFLSVSINYTSNGSVLLVTAQLTRDRLGETVHLGRLELRITHAGVGVPEALLNQMFGSDGEISEDGISLLISRKLIKLMNGDVQYLREAGKSSFIITVELAVAHK
;
A
#
# COMPACT_ATOMS: atom_id res chain seq x y z
N MET A 1 -1.25 -20.33 -4.07
CA MET A 1 -0.65 -19.30 -3.20
C MET A 1 0.85 -19.35 -3.38
N VAL A 2 1.50 -18.21 -3.60
CA VAL A 2 2.94 -18.11 -3.76
C VAL A 2 3.55 -17.68 -2.44
N LYS A 3 4.72 -18.24 -2.11
CA LYS A 3 5.55 -17.82 -0.96
C LYS A 3 6.32 -16.56 -1.34
N PHE A 4 6.30 -15.54 -0.49
CA PHE A 4 7.07 -14.31 -0.67
C PHE A 4 7.44 -13.68 0.68
N THR A 5 8.28 -12.64 0.64
CA THR A 5 8.52 -11.76 1.80
C THR A 5 7.99 -10.37 1.54
N LEU A 6 7.63 -9.65 2.61
CA LEU A 6 7.16 -8.27 2.46
C LEU A 6 8.23 -7.37 1.82
N HIS A 7 9.49 -7.61 2.15
CA HIS A 7 10.62 -6.91 1.53
C HIS A 7 10.61 -6.98 0.00
N GLN A 8 10.35 -8.16 -0.57
CA GLN A 8 10.30 -8.32 -2.04
C GLN A 8 9.21 -7.45 -2.67
N VAL A 9 8.03 -7.41 -2.04
CA VAL A 9 6.88 -6.62 -2.52
C VAL A 9 7.20 -5.13 -2.44
N VAL A 10 7.69 -4.66 -1.30
CA VAL A 10 8.02 -3.24 -1.09
C VAL A 10 9.09 -2.78 -2.08
N VAL A 11 10.19 -3.53 -2.23
CA VAL A 11 11.28 -3.17 -3.15
C VAL A 11 10.78 -3.14 -4.60
N ALA A 12 9.98 -4.12 -5.01
CA ALA A 12 9.44 -4.17 -6.37
C ALA A 12 8.48 -3.00 -6.65
N SER A 13 7.55 -2.71 -5.74
CA SER A 13 6.62 -1.58 -5.88
C SER A 13 7.33 -0.23 -5.88
N VAL A 14 8.34 -0.04 -5.03
CA VAL A 14 9.17 1.18 -5.04
C VAL A 14 9.90 1.31 -6.38
N SER A 15 10.51 0.23 -6.87
CA SER A 15 11.22 0.20 -8.15
C SER A 15 10.33 0.66 -9.32
N GLN A 16 9.05 0.25 -9.33
CA GLN A 16 8.09 0.62 -10.37
C GLN A 16 7.78 2.13 -10.42
N VAL A 17 7.90 2.83 -9.30
CA VAL A 17 7.61 4.27 -9.21
C VAL A 17 8.87 5.15 -9.15
N MET A 18 10.07 4.57 -9.21
CA MET A 18 11.33 5.30 -9.06
C MET A 18 11.51 6.43 -10.06
N MET A 19 11.15 6.22 -11.33
CA MET A 19 11.28 7.26 -12.35
C MET A 19 10.39 8.47 -12.03
N LYS A 20 9.14 8.21 -11.61
CA LYS A 20 8.18 9.25 -11.22
C LYS A 20 8.65 9.98 -9.94
N SER A 21 9.07 9.23 -8.92
CA SER A 21 9.60 9.79 -7.68
C SER A 21 10.83 10.67 -7.94
N SER A 22 11.75 10.22 -8.79
CA SER A 22 12.96 10.97 -9.17
C SER A 22 12.63 12.24 -9.94
N ALA A 23 11.71 12.16 -10.92
CA ALA A 23 11.27 13.32 -11.70
C ALA A 23 10.64 14.42 -10.82
N LYS A 24 9.98 14.03 -9.73
CA LYS A 24 9.37 14.96 -8.77
C LYS A 24 10.30 15.35 -7.60
N GLY A 25 11.46 14.72 -7.49
CA GLY A 25 12.37 14.88 -6.35
C GLY A 25 11.78 14.40 -5.02
N VAL A 26 10.83 13.46 -5.04
CA VAL A 26 10.23 12.89 -3.83
C VAL A 26 11.05 11.68 -3.40
N ARG A 27 11.63 11.71 -2.20
CA ARG A 27 12.38 10.57 -1.66
C ARG A 27 11.43 9.58 -0.99
N ILE A 28 11.47 8.32 -1.40
CA ILE A 28 10.71 7.24 -0.74
C ILE A 28 11.60 6.62 0.34
N VAL A 29 11.08 6.52 1.56
CA VAL A 29 11.74 5.88 2.70
C VAL A 29 10.81 4.81 3.23
N HIS A 30 11.34 3.61 3.50
CA HIS A 30 10.60 2.59 4.24
C HIS A 30 11.09 2.54 5.69
N ASP A 31 10.15 2.56 6.63
CA ASP A 31 10.39 2.45 8.07
C ASP A 31 9.49 1.34 8.62
N ALA A 32 9.99 0.12 8.50
CA ALA A 32 9.31 -1.07 8.97
C ALA A 32 10.34 -1.94 9.70
N ALA A 33 9.90 -2.58 10.79
CA ALA A 33 10.76 -3.46 11.56
C ALA A 33 11.29 -4.61 10.68
N GLU A 34 12.56 -4.95 10.88
CA GLU A 34 13.27 -5.90 10.02
C GLU A 34 12.63 -7.30 10.05
N ASP A 35 12.05 -7.67 11.19
CA ASP A 35 11.31 -8.92 11.38
C ASP A 35 10.02 -8.97 10.55
N VAL A 36 9.27 -7.87 10.47
CA VAL A 36 8.09 -7.72 9.61
C VAL A 36 8.48 -7.82 8.14
N MET A 37 9.59 -7.16 7.74
CA MET A 37 10.07 -7.16 6.36
C MET A 37 10.55 -8.54 5.89
N LYS A 38 11.14 -9.34 6.80
CA LYS A 38 11.63 -10.69 6.54
C LYS A 38 10.57 -11.78 6.72
N GLU A 39 9.37 -11.43 7.16
CA GLU A 39 8.31 -12.40 7.37
C GLU A 39 7.99 -13.16 6.07
N THR A 40 7.79 -14.47 6.20
CA THR A 40 7.30 -15.30 5.09
C THR A 40 5.78 -15.26 5.06
N LEU A 41 5.25 -14.73 3.96
CA LEU A 41 3.82 -14.58 3.67
C LEU A 41 3.42 -15.49 2.50
N TYR A 42 2.16 -15.90 2.48
CA TYR A 42 1.56 -16.69 1.43
C TYR A 42 0.30 -16.00 0.90
N GLY A 43 0.23 -15.85 -0.42
CA GLY A 43 -0.89 -15.15 -1.07
C GLY A 43 -0.60 -14.88 -2.53
N ASP A 44 -1.15 -13.78 -3.04
CA ASP A 44 -0.87 -13.25 -4.36
C ASP A 44 0.04 -12.01 -4.25
N SER A 45 1.35 -12.25 -4.30
CA SER A 45 2.36 -11.19 -4.17
C SER A 45 2.31 -10.19 -5.32
N LEU A 46 1.95 -10.62 -6.53
CA LEU A 46 1.89 -9.75 -7.70
C LEU A 46 0.74 -8.74 -7.56
N ARG A 47 -0.41 -9.18 -7.03
CA ARG A 47 -1.55 -8.29 -6.75
C ARG A 47 -1.26 -7.34 -5.59
N LEU A 48 -0.59 -7.81 -4.54
CA LEU A 48 -0.16 -6.92 -3.46
C LEU A 48 0.87 -5.88 -3.94
N GLN A 49 1.80 -6.28 -4.81
CA GLN A 49 2.77 -5.38 -5.42
C GLN A 49 2.07 -4.33 -6.29
N GLN A 50 1.10 -4.74 -7.11
CA GLN A 50 0.28 -3.83 -7.92
C GLN A 50 -0.42 -2.80 -7.03
N VAL A 51 -1.10 -3.27 -5.98
CA VAL A 51 -1.76 -2.40 -4.99
C VAL A 51 -0.79 -1.37 -4.44
N LEU A 52 0.35 -1.81 -3.88
CA LEU A 52 1.31 -0.91 -3.27
C LEU A 52 1.88 0.09 -4.29
N ALA A 53 2.18 -0.33 -5.52
CA ALA A 53 2.70 0.55 -6.57
C ALA A 53 1.70 1.63 -7.00
N ASP A 54 0.42 1.27 -7.14
CA ASP A 54 -0.64 2.21 -7.51
C ASP A 54 -0.80 3.29 -6.44
N PHE A 55 -0.88 2.89 -5.17
CA PHE A 55 -1.00 3.86 -4.06
C PHE A 55 0.27 4.70 -3.87
N LEU A 56 1.47 4.14 -4.10
CA LEU A 56 2.71 4.93 -4.13
C LEU A 56 2.70 5.96 -5.25
N SER A 57 2.29 5.56 -6.45
CA SER A 57 2.21 6.44 -7.63
C SER A 57 1.29 7.64 -7.39
N VAL A 58 0.08 7.39 -6.86
CA VAL A 58 -0.86 8.46 -6.48
C VAL A 58 -0.27 9.32 -5.37
N SER A 59 0.28 8.72 -4.32
CA SER A 59 0.89 9.48 -3.22
C SER A 59 2.00 10.42 -3.72
N ILE A 60 2.86 9.95 -4.64
CA ILE A 60 3.89 10.78 -5.27
C ILE A 60 3.25 11.95 -6.03
N ASN A 61 2.19 11.73 -6.81
CA ASN A 61 1.49 12.78 -7.57
C ASN A 61 1.01 13.94 -6.66
N TYR A 62 0.69 13.66 -5.40
CA TYR A 62 0.17 14.65 -4.43
C TYR A 62 1.13 14.99 -3.29
N THR A 63 2.36 14.47 -3.33
CA THR A 63 3.42 14.86 -2.40
C THR A 63 4.06 16.19 -2.82
N SER A 64 4.43 17.07 -1.90
CA SER A 64 5.22 18.27 -2.24
C SER A 64 6.58 17.91 -2.85
N ASN A 65 7.04 18.66 -3.86
CA ASN A 65 8.36 18.44 -4.48
C ASN A 65 9.48 18.54 -3.43
N GLY A 66 10.53 17.73 -3.56
CA GLY A 66 11.67 17.73 -2.62
C GLY A 66 11.36 17.12 -1.24
N SER A 67 10.14 16.60 -1.02
CA SER A 67 9.72 16.05 0.27
C SER A 67 9.98 14.54 0.38
N VAL A 68 9.66 13.98 1.55
CA VAL A 68 9.75 12.55 1.83
C VAL A 68 8.37 11.91 1.81
N LEU A 69 8.28 10.72 1.23
CA LEU A 69 7.14 9.81 1.32
C LEU A 69 7.60 8.60 2.14
N LEU A 70 6.87 8.30 3.22
CA LEU A 70 7.19 7.27 4.19
C LEU A 70 6.29 6.06 4.01
N VAL A 71 6.88 4.87 3.91
CA VAL A 71 6.19 3.57 3.86
C VAL A 71 6.45 2.83 5.16
N THR A 72 5.42 2.56 5.96
CA THR A 72 5.55 1.74 7.18
C THR A 72 4.73 0.48 7.05
N ALA A 73 5.14 -0.57 7.77
CA ALA A 73 4.42 -1.83 7.79
C ALA A 73 4.31 -2.39 9.21
N GLN A 74 3.16 -2.95 9.54
CA GLN A 74 2.91 -3.67 10.78
C GLN A 74 2.22 -5.00 10.46
N LEU A 75 2.63 -6.07 11.15
CA LEU A 75 2.01 -7.38 11.00
C LEU A 75 1.51 -7.85 12.36
N THR A 76 0.20 -7.98 12.48
CA THR A 76 -0.44 -8.60 13.65
C THR A 76 -0.78 -10.03 13.31
N ARG A 77 -0.39 -10.98 14.18
CA ARG A 77 -0.68 -12.40 13.97
C ARG A 77 -1.88 -12.80 14.81
N ASP A 78 -2.91 -13.28 14.14
CA ASP A 78 -4.05 -13.93 14.78
C ASP A 78 -3.83 -15.44 14.76
N ARG A 79 -3.78 -16.03 15.96
CA ARG A 79 -3.69 -17.48 16.12
C ARG A 79 -5.07 -18.09 15.86
N LEU A 80 -5.33 -18.52 14.62
CA LEU A 80 -6.45 -19.41 14.32
C LEU A 80 -6.02 -20.87 14.54
N GLY A 81 -6.09 -21.32 15.79
CA GLY A 81 -5.72 -22.70 16.17
C GLY A 81 -4.22 -22.98 16.09
N GLU A 82 -3.84 -24.25 15.94
CA GLU A 82 -2.44 -24.70 16.03
C GLU A 82 -1.70 -24.75 14.68
N THR A 83 -2.41 -24.74 13.55
CA THR A 83 -1.82 -25.12 12.24
C THR A 83 -1.81 -24.01 11.19
N VAL A 84 -2.68 -22.99 11.27
CA VAL A 84 -2.74 -21.88 10.29
C VAL A 84 -2.73 -20.54 11.02
N HIS A 85 -1.66 -19.75 10.85
CA HIS A 85 -1.60 -18.38 11.36
C HIS A 85 -2.06 -17.42 10.27
N LEU A 86 -3.16 -16.72 10.55
CA LEU A 86 -3.61 -15.60 9.72
C LEU A 86 -2.91 -14.34 10.22
N GLY A 87 -2.28 -13.61 9.30
CA GLY A 87 -1.62 -12.35 9.59
C GLY A 87 -2.40 -11.20 9.00
N ARG A 88 -2.72 -10.21 9.82
CA ARG A 88 -3.22 -8.92 9.37
C ARG A 88 -2.03 -7.98 9.14
N LEU A 89 -1.73 -7.74 7.87
CA LEU A 89 -0.71 -6.80 7.43
C LEU A 89 -1.34 -5.43 7.23
N GLU A 90 -0.85 -4.42 7.94
CA GLU A 90 -1.11 -3.00 7.68
C GLU A 90 0.10 -2.39 6.95
N LEU A 91 -0.16 -1.78 5.79
CA LEU A 91 0.78 -0.94 5.06
C LEU A 91 0.28 0.50 5.11
N ARG A 92 1.16 1.43 5.47
CA ARG A 92 0.84 2.85 5.51
C ARG A 92 1.79 3.63 4.62
N ILE A 93 1.22 4.46 3.75
CA ILE A 93 1.95 5.36 2.86
C ILE A 93 1.63 6.78 3.27
N THR A 94 2.57 7.44 3.92
CA THR A 94 2.42 8.79 4.45
C THR A 94 3.17 9.80 3.60
N HIS A 95 2.51 10.87 3.19
CA HIS A 95 3.10 11.93 2.40
C HIS A 95 2.74 13.31 2.93
N ALA A 96 3.60 14.29 2.66
CA ALA A 96 3.33 15.70 2.92
C ALA A 96 2.70 16.38 1.69
N GLY A 97 1.88 17.41 1.90
CA GLY A 97 1.26 18.17 0.81
C GLY A 97 -0.22 18.43 1.05
N VAL A 98 -0.92 18.83 -0.01
CA VAL A 98 -2.36 19.16 0.04
C VAL A 98 -3.28 17.95 0.17
N GLY A 99 -2.72 16.73 0.09
CA GLY A 99 -3.48 15.49 0.07
C GLY A 99 -4.01 15.14 -1.32
N VAL A 100 -4.58 13.95 -1.44
CA VAL A 100 -5.25 13.47 -2.64
C VAL A 100 -6.63 14.16 -2.74
N PRO A 101 -7.00 14.72 -3.90
CA PRO A 101 -8.30 15.35 -4.11
C PRO A 101 -9.46 14.39 -3.79
N GLU A 102 -10.49 14.92 -3.14
CA GLU A 102 -11.65 14.12 -2.76
C GLU A 102 -12.37 13.47 -3.95
N ALA A 103 -12.44 14.17 -5.09
CA ALA A 103 -13.00 13.62 -6.32
C ALA A 103 -12.25 12.33 -6.77
N LEU A 104 -10.93 12.31 -6.65
CA LEU A 104 -10.13 11.13 -6.99
C LEU A 104 -10.29 10.01 -5.94
N LEU A 105 -10.38 10.37 -4.65
CA LEU A 105 -10.67 9.40 -3.60
C LEU A 105 -12.05 8.76 -3.78
N ASN A 106 -13.05 9.53 -4.22
CA ASN A 106 -14.39 9.00 -4.49
C ASN A 106 -14.37 8.00 -5.65
N GLN A 107 -13.55 8.24 -6.69
CA GLN A 107 -13.38 7.29 -7.80
C GLN A 107 -12.87 5.91 -7.33
N MET A 108 -12.08 5.84 -6.26
CA MET A 108 -11.63 4.58 -5.65
C MET A 108 -12.80 3.70 -5.17
N PHE A 109 -13.94 4.30 -4.80
CA PHE A 109 -15.13 3.60 -4.31
C PHE A 109 -16.17 3.31 -5.42
N GLY A 110 -15.96 3.86 -6.62
CA GLY A 110 -16.88 3.77 -7.76
C GLY A 110 -17.40 5.14 -8.18
N SER A 111 -17.69 5.30 -9.47
CA SER A 111 -18.21 6.53 -10.07
C SER A 111 -19.12 6.18 -11.25
N ASP A 112 -20.23 6.91 -11.39
CA ASP A 112 -21.15 6.77 -12.54
C ASP A 112 -20.70 7.62 -13.76
N GLY A 113 -19.70 8.50 -13.58
CA GLY A 113 -19.13 9.34 -14.64
C GLY A 113 -17.72 8.92 -15.09
N GLU A 114 -17.08 9.75 -15.92
CA GLU A 114 -15.71 9.50 -16.41
C GLU A 114 -14.72 9.32 -15.25
N ILE A 115 -13.94 8.24 -15.34
CA ILE A 115 -12.96 7.86 -14.33
C ILE A 115 -11.57 8.16 -14.89
N SER A 116 -10.74 8.87 -14.11
CA SER A 116 -9.35 9.14 -14.47
C SER A 116 -8.51 7.86 -14.44
N GLU A 117 -7.35 7.86 -15.10
CA GLU A 117 -6.43 6.71 -15.06
C GLU A 117 -6.03 6.34 -13.62
N ASP A 118 -5.65 7.34 -12.80
CA ASP A 118 -5.36 7.14 -11.38
C ASP A 118 -6.59 6.58 -10.63
N GLY A 119 -7.80 7.05 -10.96
CA GLY A 119 -9.05 6.57 -10.37
C GLY A 119 -9.35 5.12 -10.69
N ILE A 120 -9.10 4.68 -11.94
CA ILE A 120 -9.23 3.29 -12.36
C ILE A 120 -8.24 2.41 -11.58
N SER A 121 -6.97 2.84 -11.48
CA SER A 121 -5.94 2.12 -10.73
C SER A 121 -6.32 1.96 -9.25
N LEU A 122 -6.76 3.04 -8.59
CA LEU A 122 -7.22 2.98 -7.20
C LEU A 122 -8.45 2.09 -7.04
N LEU A 123 -9.42 2.15 -7.95
CA LEU A 123 -10.61 1.31 -7.93
C LEU A 123 -10.26 -0.19 -8.05
N ILE A 124 -9.37 -0.53 -8.99
CA ILE A 124 -8.88 -1.92 -9.16
C ILE A 124 -8.13 -2.35 -7.90
N SER A 125 -7.22 -1.51 -7.40
CA SER A 125 -6.44 -1.80 -6.21
C SER A 125 -7.32 -2.00 -4.97
N ARG A 126 -8.37 -1.20 -4.78
CA ARG A 126 -9.36 -1.42 -3.72
C ARG A 126 -10.09 -2.75 -3.87
N LYS A 127 -10.49 -3.14 -5.09
CA LYS A 127 -11.10 -4.46 -5.33
C LYS A 127 -10.15 -5.60 -4.99
N LEU A 128 -8.87 -5.48 -5.34
CA LEU A 128 -7.83 -6.47 -4.98
C LEU A 128 -7.64 -6.55 -3.46
N ILE A 129 -7.59 -5.41 -2.77
CA ILE A 129 -7.54 -5.36 -1.30
C ILE A 129 -8.75 -6.10 -0.69
N LYS A 130 -9.96 -5.88 -1.22
CA LYS A 130 -11.16 -6.59 -0.74
C LYS A 130 -11.09 -8.10 -0.96
N LEU A 131 -10.51 -8.55 -2.08
CA LEU A 131 -10.27 -9.98 -2.34
C LEU A 131 -9.22 -10.59 -1.40
N MET A 132 -8.35 -9.76 -0.81
CA MET A 132 -7.41 -10.15 0.25
C MET A 132 -7.98 -9.90 1.66
N ASN A 133 -9.32 -9.94 1.80
CA ASN A 133 -10.07 -9.66 3.04
C ASN A 133 -9.66 -8.34 3.74
N GLY A 134 -9.26 -7.37 2.94
CA GLY A 134 -8.68 -6.14 3.40
C GLY A 134 -9.60 -4.93 3.36
N ASP A 135 -9.02 -3.79 3.70
CA ASP A 135 -9.62 -2.48 3.49
C ASP A 135 -8.57 -1.40 3.22
N VAL A 136 -9.02 -0.25 2.74
CA VAL A 136 -8.18 0.93 2.59
C VAL A 136 -8.89 2.16 3.12
N GLN A 137 -8.13 2.98 3.83
CA GLN A 137 -8.56 4.26 4.38
C GLN A 137 -7.60 5.36 3.94
N TYR A 138 -8.10 6.58 3.85
CA TYR A 138 -7.29 7.76 3.62
C TYR A 138 -7.50 8.75 4.77
N LEU A 139 -6.43 9.05 5.49
CA LEU A 139 -6.43 10.01 6.60
C LEU A 139 -5.71 11.28 6.19
N ARG A 140 -6.31 12.43 6.53
CA ARG A 140 -5.70 13.75 6.37
C ARG A 140 -5.53 14.38 7.75
N GLU A 141 -4.30 14.72 8.08
CA GLU A 141 -3.90 15.38 9.32
C GLU A 141 -3.18 16.70 8.98
N ALA A 142 -2.89 17.54 9.97
CA ALA A 142 -2.22 18.81 9.74
C ALA A 142 -0.83 18.61 9.09
N GLY A 143 -0.73 18.91 7.80
CA GLY A 143 0.50 18.83 7.01
C GLY A 143 0.90 17.44 6.52
N LYS A 144 0.09 16.40 6.79
CA LYS A 144 0.38 15.01 6.38
C LYS A 144 -0.89 14.30 5.93
N SER A 145 -0.73 13.33 5.05
CA SER A 145 -1.83 12.47 4.65
C SER A 145 -1.33 11.05 4.44
N SER A 146 -2.18 10.08 4.73
CA SER A 146 -1.80 8.68 4.73
C SER A 146 -2.86 7.80 4.08
N PHE A 147 -2.44 6.95 3.14
CA PHE A 147 -3.18 5.74 2.84
C PHE A 147 -2.84 4.67 3.88
N ILE A 148 -3.86 4.03 4.44
CA ILE A 148 -3.73 2.88 5.34
C ILE A 148 -4.41 1.72 4.66
N ILE A 149 -3.62 0.72 4.26
CA ILE A 149 -4.06 -0.46 3.52
C ILE A 149 -3.89 -1.66 4.45
N THR A 150 -4.97 -2.40 4.70
CA THR A 150 -4.93 -3.63 5.49
C THR A 150 -5.27 -4.81 4.61
N VAL A 151 -4.55 -5.92 4.73
CA VAL A 151 -4.84 -7.19 4.04
C VAL A 151 -4.63 -8.36 5.00
N GLU A 152 -5.33 -9.47 4.77
CA GLU A 152 -5.11 -10.73 5.47
C GLU A 152 -4.30 -11.68 4.58
N LEU A 153 -3.25 -12.24 5.15
CA LEU A 153 -2.35 -13.17 4.46
C LEU A 153 -2.03 -14.34 5.38
N ALA A 154 -1.82 -15.52 4.80
CA ALA A 154 -1.31 -16.64 5.56
C ALA A 154 0.18 -16.40 5.89
N VAL A 155 0.57 -16.68 7.13
CA VAL A 155 1.94 -16.48 7.64
C VAL A 155 2.58 -17.83 7.96
N ALA A 156 3.87 -17.98 7.67
CA ALA A 156 4.61 -19.18 8.04
C ALA A 156 4.61 -19.43 9.56
N HIS A 157 4.57 -20.70 9.95
CA HIS A 157 4.94 -21.10 11.32
C HIS A 157 6.41 -20.75 11.56
N LYS A 158 6.72 -20.12 12.69
CA LYS A 158 8.09 -19.94 13.18
C LYS A 158 8.52 -21.18 13.95
#